data_AF-A0A2P6SAP9-F1
#
_entry.id   AF-A0A2P6SAP9-F1
#
_cell.length_a   1.000
_cell.length_b   1.000
_cell.length_c   1.000
_cell.angle_alpha   90.00
_cell.angle_beta   90.00
_cell.angle_gamma   90.00
#
_symmetry.space_group_name_H-M   'P 1'
#
loop_
_entity.id
_entity.type
_entity.pdbx_description
1 polymer ?
#
loop_
_entity_poly.entity_id
_entity_poly.type
_entity_poly.pdbx_seq_one_letter_code
_entity_poly.pdbx_strand_id
1 'polypeptide(L)'
;MGLNFGKRRNLNALAANTRQIYFPSWVYDQFNEEKEVEIEDATDKEKKLAKKMLMVAWWCIQMKPSDCPNSMNRAVEMLEGEVEFIQMPPKPFLYPQDTPVVDDEDDSEATLSSSLPLKNEA
;
A
#
# COMPACT_ATOMS: atom_id res chain seq x y z
N MET A 1 -30.67 -26.86 10.32
CA MET A 1 -29.63 -25.91 10.79
C MET A 1 -29.00 -25.26 9.57
N GLY A 2 -29.29 -23.98 9.32
CA GLY A 2 -28.66 -23.23 8.23
C GLY A 2 -27.53 -22.37 8.81
N LEU A 3 -26.32 -22.52 8.30
CA LEU A 3 -25.18 -21.68 8.67
C LEU A 3 -25.30 -20.33 7.95
N ASN A 4 -25.47 -19.24 8.71
CA ASN A 4 -25.38 -17.88 8.18
C ASN A 4 -23.90 -17.52 7.98
N PHE A 5 -23.38 -17.73 6.78
CA PHE A 5 -22.09 -17.19 6.37
C PHE A 5 -22.25 -15.80 5.78
N GLY A 6 -21.52 -14.83 6.34
CA GLY A 6 -21.21 -13.58 5.63
C GLY A 6 -21.92 -12.33 6.14
N LYS A 7 -21.79 -12.00 7.43
CA LYS A 7 -22.03 -10.62 7.88
C LYS A 7 -20.83 -9.75 7.47
N ARG A 8 -20.87 -9.22 6.25
CA ARG A 8 -19.89 -8.21 5.80
C ARG A 8 -20.13 -6.92 6.57
N ARG A 9 -19.19 -6.53 7.45
CA ARG A 9 -19.18 -5.20 8.05
C ARG A 9 -18.75 -4.21 6.97
N ASN A 10 -19.69 -3.37 6.54
CA ASN A 10 -19.41 -2.30 5.60
C ASN A 10 -18.86 -1.10 6.41
N LEU A 11 -17.57 -0.80 6.26
CA LEU A 11 -16.88 0.35 6.89
C LEU A 11 -17.21 1.68 6.18
N ASN A 12 -18.49 1.92 5.84
CA ASN A 12 -18.93 3.05 5.01
C ASN A 12 -18.90 4.42 5.68
N ALA A 13 -18.38 4.55 6.91
CA ALA A 13 -18.27 5.85 7.56
C ALA A 13 -17.26 6.79 6.88
N LEU A 14 -16.30 6.24 6.12
CA LEU A 14 -15.28 7.01 5.39
C LEU A 14 -15.50 7.00 3.85
N ALA A 15 -16.55 6.35 3.35
CA ALA A 15 -16.71 6.10 1.91
C ALA A 15 -17.16 7.33 1.10
N ALA A 16 -17.73 8.35 1.75
CA ALA A 16 -18.23 9.53 1.05
C ALA A 16 -17.10 10.39 0.46
N ASN A 17 -15.89 10.35 1.03
CA ASN A 17 -14.73 11.15 0.59
C ASN A 17 -13.55 10.32 0.01
N THR A 18 -13.63 8.98 0.00
CA THR A 18 -12.51 8.08 -0.35
C THR A 18 -12.64 7.40 -1.71
N ARG A 19 -13.61 7.76 -2.55
CA ARG A 19 -13.70 7.26 -3.94
C ARG A 19 -12.42 7.50 -4.77
N GLN A 20 -11.51 8.34 -4.26
CA GLN A 20 -10.24 8.72 -4.88
C GLN A 20 -9.00 8.07 -4.25
N ILE A 21 -9.11 7.35 -3.11
CA ILE A 21 -7.96 6.72 -2.46
C ILE A 21 -7.80 5.29 -2.97
N TYR A 22 -6.62 4.98 -3.52
CA TYR A 22 -6.28 3.63 -3.94
C TYR A 22 -6.33 2.67 -2.75
N PHE A 23 -7.09 1.57 -2.89
CA PHE A 23 -7.38 0.66 -1.78
C PHE A 23 -6.11 0.14 -1.07
N PRO A 24 -5.07 -0.37 -1.77
CA PRO A 24 -3.82 -0.75 -1.13
C PRO A 24 -3.14 0.39 -0.37
N SER A 25 -3.18 1.64 -0.87
CA SER A 25 -2.65 2.79 -0.13
C SER A 25 -3.45 3.09 1.15
N TRP A 26 -4.77 2.95 1.11
CA TRP A 26 -5.61 3.17 2.28
C TRP A 26 -5.40 2.11 3.35
N VAL A 27 -5.34 0.84 2.95
CA VAL A 27 -4.99 -0.27 3.85
C VAL A 27 -3.56 -0.08 4.36
N TYR A 28 -2.67 0.51 3.54
CA TYR A 28 -1.33 0.93 3.95
C TYR A 28 -1.32 1.75 5.22
N ASP A 29 -2.07 2.86 5.16
CA ASP A 29 -2.14 3.82 6.24
C ASP A 29 -2.74 3.22 7.51
N GLN A 30 -3.79 2.40 7.40
CA GLN A 30 -4.39 1.77 8.59
C GLN A 30 -3.38 0.90 9.35
N PHE A 31 -2.55 0.13 8.65
CA PHE A 31 -1.54 -0.71 9.29
C PHE A 31 -0.35 0.11 9.84
N ASN A 32 0.09 1.11 9.09
CA ASN A 32 1.25 1.92 9.46
C ASN A 32 0.96 2.84 10.66
N GLU A 33 -0.28 3.29 10.82
CA GLU A 33 -0.76 4.01 12.01
C GLU A 33 -0.84 3.12 13.28
N GLU A 34 -0.26 1.91 13.25
CA GLU A 34 -0.29 0.91 14.32
C GLU A 34 -1.70 0.60 14.83
N LYS A 35 -2.74 0.78 14.00
CA LYS A 35 -4.02 0.14 14.29
C LYS A 35 -3.78 -1.34 14.12
N GLU A 36 -3.49 -1.98 15.25
CA GLU A 36 -3.26 -3.41 15.33
C GLU A 36 -4.39 -4.08 14.55
N VAL A 37 -4.04 -4.83 13.51
CA VAL A 37 -5.04 -5.55 12.72
C VAL A 37 -5.64 -6.57 13.68
N GLU A 38 -6.79 -6.22 14.26
CA GLU A 38 -7.51 -7.09 15.18
C GLU A 38 -8.03 -8.28 14.39
N ILE A 39 -7.31 -9.38 14.49
CA ILE A 39 -7.78 -10.69 14.07
C ILE A 39 -8.52 -11.27 15.28
N GLU A 40 -9.85 -11.29 15.17
CA GLU A 40 -10.73 -11.89 16.16
C GLU A 40 -10.32 -13.35 16.41
N ASP A 41 -10.30 -13.75 17.69
CA ASP A 41 -9.92 -15.10 18.15
C ASP A 41 -8.48 -15.56 17.81
N ALA A 42 -7.57 -14.66 17.41
CA ALA A 42 -6.17 -15.02 17.17
C ALA A 42 -5.29 -14.95 18.42
N THR A 43 -4.44 -15.96 18.58
CA THR A 43 -3.33 -15.95 19.55
C THR A 43 -2.25 -14.94 19.17
N ASP A 44 -1.43 -14.52 20.13
CA ASP A 44 -0.32 -13.58 19.87
C ASP A 44 0.66 -14.10 18.80
N LYS A 45 0.85 -15.43 18.74
CA LYS A 45 1.67 -16.07 17.71
C LYS A 45 1.07 -15.92 16.32
N GLU A 46 -0.25 -16.11 16.20
CA GLU A 46 -0.97 -15.95 14.93
C GLU A 46 -1.00 -14.49 14.50
N LYS A 47 -1.17 -13.55 15.44
CA LYS A 47 -1.05 -12.10 15.17
C LYS A 47 0.34 -11.73 14.66
N LYS A 48 1.41 -12.25 15.29
CA LYS A 48 2.80 -12.04 14.84
C LYS A 48 3.02 -12.60 13.44
N LEU A 49 2.50 -13.81 13.17
CA LEU A 49 2.57 -14.42 11.85
C LEU A 49 1.81 -13.61 10.79
N ALA A 50 0.58 -13.18 11.09
CA ALA A 50 -0.23 -12.38 10.18
C ALA A 50 0.44 -11.03 9.86
N LYS A 51 1.01 -10.36 10.87
CA LYS A 51 1.82 -9.14 10.68
C LYS A 51 2.98 -9.39 9.73
N LYS A 52 3.73 -10.48 9.93
CA LYS A 52 4.84 -10.89 9.04
C LYS A 52 4.36 -11.13 7.61
N MET A 53 3.29 -11.91 7.44
CA MET A 53 2.71 -12.21 6.13
C MET A 53 2.26 -10.94 5.40
N LEU A 54 1.64 -9.99 6.12
CA LEU A 54 1.20 -8.74 5.53
C LEU A 54 2.37 -7.88 5.08
N MET A 55 3.44 -7.77 5.88
CA MET A 55 4.65 -7.04 5.50
C MET A 55 5.29 -7.64 4.25
N VAL A 56 5.44 -8.96 4.17
CA VAL A 56 5.99 -9.64 2.98
C VAL A 56 5.08 -9.44 1.78
N ALA A 57 3.76 -9.61 1.92
CA ALA A 57 2.81 -9.37 0.84
C ALA A 57 2.92 -7.94 0.31
N TRP A 58 3.16 -6.97 1.18
CA TRP A 58 3.27 -5.57 0.79
C TRP A 58 4.55 -5.23 0.05
N TRP A 59 5.65 -5.89 0.40
CA TRP A 59 6.83 -5.88 -0.45
C TRP A 59 6.51 -6.49 -1.83
N CYS A 60 5.76 -7.59 -1.90
CA CYS A 60 5.46 -8.27 -3.17
C CYS A 60 4.50 -7.54 -4.11
N ILE A 61 3.55 -6.73 -3.62
CA ILE A 61 2.56 -6.03 -4.46
C ILE A 61 3.08 -4.73 -5.08
N GLN A 62 4.32 -4.34 -4.82
CA GLN A 62 4.87 -3.08 -5.33
C GLN A 62 4.88 -3.08 -6.86
N MET A 63 4.40 -1.98 -7.44
CA MET A 63 4.33 -1.81 -8.91
C MET A 63 5.71 -1.60 -9.53
N LYS A 64 6.64 -1.00 -8.78
CA LYS A 64 8.02 -0.81 -9.20
C LYS A 64 8.83 -2.07 -8.88
N PRO A 65 9.47 -2.73 -9.87
CA PRO A 65 10.20 -3.97 -9.65
C PRO A 65 11.32 -3.86 -8.61
N SER A 66 11.99 -2.71 -8.51
CA SER A 66 13.05 -2.47 -7.52
C SER A 66 12.57 -2.48 -6.08
N ASP A 67 11.28 -2.23 -5.88
CA ASP A 67 10.67 -2.11 -4.57
C ASP A 67 10.00 -3.43 -4.15
N CYS A 68 10.02 -4.44 -5.04
CA CYS A 68 9.60 -5.79 -4.77
C CYS A 68 10.81 -6.64 -4.33
N PRO A 69 10.63 -7.77 -3.61
CA PRO A 69 11.72 -8.69 -3.34
C PRO A 69 12.31 -9.20 -4.67
N ASN A 70 13.54 -8.76 -4.97
CA ASN A 70 14.24 -9.04 -6.23
C ASN A 70 14.47 -10.55 -6.52
N SER A 71 14.21 -11.44 -5.56
CA SER A 71 14.25 -12.88 -5.73
C SER A 71 13.24 -13.57 -4.81
N MET A 72 12.82 -14.77 -5.19
CA MET A 72 11.98 -15.61 -4.33
C MET A 72 12.70 -16.00 -3.03
N ASN A 73 14.02 -16.19 -3.07
CA ASN A 73 14.80 -16.48 -1.87
C ASN A 73 14.67 -15.35 -0.84
N ARG A 74 14.71 -14.09 -1.26
CA ARG A 74 14.52 -12.95 -0.35
C ARG A 74 13.14 -12.97 0.29
N ALA A 75 12.09 -13.30 -0.46
CA ALA A 75 10.74 -13.43 0.09
C ALA A 75 10.64 -14.58 1.11
N VAL A 76 11.30 -15.71 0.85
CA VAL A 76 11.38 -16.86 1.77
C VAL A 76 12.15 -16.49 3.04
N GLU A 77 13.32 -15.84 2.91
CA GLU A 77 14.12 -15.36 4.05
C GLU A 77 13.31 -14.43 4.95
N MET A 78 12.51 -13.53 4.37
CA MET A 78 11.62 -12.66 5.15
C MET A 78 10.51 -13.44 5.88
N LEU A 79 9.98 -14.52 5.28
CA LEU A 79 8.94 -15.34 5.90
C LEU A 79 9.49 -16.20 7.05
N GLU A 80 10.69 -16.75 6.87
CA GLU A 80 11.37 -17.60 7.85
C GLU A 80 11.99 -16.78 9.00
N GLY A 81 12.48 -15.58 8.71
CA GLY A 81 13.09 -14.68 9.70
C GLY A 81 12.09 -14.02 10.66
N GLU A 82 12.60 -13.27 11.64
CA GLU A 82 11.76 -12.55 12.61
C GLU A 82 11.13 -11.28 12.00
N VAL A 83 9.90 -10.93 12.44
CA VAL A 83 9.15 -9.79 11.88
C VAL A 83 9.86 -8.46 12.14
N GLU A 84 10.59 -8.37 13.25
CA GLU A 84 11.35 -7.20 13.68
C GLU A 84 12.50 -6.85 12.72
N PHE A 85 12.96 -7.81 11.89
CA PHE A 85 13.98 -7.57 10.86
C PHE A 85 13.41 -7.15 9.50
N ILE A 86 12.09 -7.22 9.34
CA ILE A 86 11.43 -6.79 8.10
C ILE A 86 11.18 -5.28 8.22
N GLN A 87 11.76 -4.49 7.33
CA GLN A 87 11.46 -3.06 7.27
C GLN A 87 10.06 -2.85 6.67
N MET A 88 9.40 -1.76 7.06
CA MET A 88 8.14 -1.37 6.44
C MET A 88 8.37 -1.12 4.94
N PRO A 89 7.62 -1.76 4.04
CA PRO A 89 7.75 -1.51 2.60
C PRO A 89 7.32 -0.09 2.24
N PRO A 90 7.74 0.43 1.07
CA PRO A 90 7.19 1.66 0.52
C PRO A 90 5.66 1.62 0.43
N LYS A 91 5.01 2.77 0.58
CA LYS A 91 3.56 2.87 0.38
C LYS A 91 3.22 2.54 -1.08
N PRO A 92 2.32 1.57 -1.34
CA PRO A 92 1.94 1.23 -2.70
C PRO A 92 1.12 2.37 -3.33
N PHE A 93 1.39 2.68 -4.59
CA PHE A 93 0.65 3.66 -5.39
C PHE A 93 0.24 3.04 -6.74
N LEU A 94 -0.86 3.53 -7.33
CA LEU A 94 -1.34 3.08 -8.64
C LEU A 94 -0.36 3.39 -9.77
N TYR A 95 0.32 4.53 -9.66
CA TYR A 95 1.29 5.01 -10.63
C TYR A 95 2.63 5.20 -9.90
N PRO A 96 3.76 4.88 -10.55
CA PRO A 96 5.06 5.27 -10.03
C PRO A 96 5.05 6.78 -9.76
N GLN A 97 5.32 7.17 -8.52
CA GLN A 97 5.56 8.57 -8.21
C GLN A 97 7.02 8.84 -8.59
N ASP A 98 7.25 9.70 -9.56
CA ASP A 98 8.58 10.23 -9.79
C ASP A 98 8.94 11.04 -8.55
N THR A 99 9.95 10.59 -7.80
CA THR A 99 10.52 11.40 -6.73
C THR A 99 11.08 12.66 -7.39
N PRO A 100 10.65 13.88 -7.04
CA PRO A 100 11.32 15.07 -7.52
C PRO A 100 12.77 14.97 -7.02
N VAL A 101 13.70 14.88 -7.98
CA VAL A 101 15.11 15.07 -7.69
C VAL A 101 15.19 16.50 -7.17
N VAL A 102 15.51 16.65 -5.88
CA VAL A 102 15.86 17.96 -5.34
C VAL A 102 17.23 18.26 -5.95
N ASP A 103 17.21 18.88 -7.12
CA ASP A 103 18.37 19.60 -7.62
C ASP A 103 18.44 20.88 -6.78
N ASP A 104 19.53 20.98 -6.00
CA ASP A 104 19.87 22.18 -5.26
C ASP A 104 19.93 23.39 -6.22
N GLU A 105 19.12 24.41 -5.93
CA GLU A 105 19.23 25.82 -6.37
C GLU A 105 19.50 26.11 -7.86
N ASP A 106 18.46 26.50 -8.61
CA ASP A 106 18.51 27.81 -9.30
C ASP A 106 17.10 28.37 -9.53
N ASP A 107 17.00 29.67 -9.32
CA ASP A 107 15.81 30.52 -9.27
C ASP A 107 15.29 30.77 -10.70
N SER A 108 14.01 30.48 -10.98
CA SER A 108 13.25 31.06 -12.10
C SER A 108 11.77 30.64 -12.06
N GLU A 109 10.98 31.52 -11.45
CA GLU A 109 9.53 31.56 -11.52
C GLU A 109 9.07 31.87 -12.97
N ALA A 110 8.33 30.96 -13.61
CA ALA A 110 7.41 31.30 -14.69
C ALA A 110 6.27 30.28 -14.81
N THR A 111 5.11 30.73 -14.37
CA THR A 111 3.77 30.19 -14.59
C THR A 111 3.49 29.91 -16.08
N LEU A 112 2.72 28.85 -16.38
CA LEU A 112 1.54 28.82 -17.28
C LEU A 112 1.31 27.36 -17.73
N SER A 113 0.31 26.68 -17.18
CA SER A 113 -1.09 26.70 -17.61
C SER A 113 -1.41 25.53 -18.52
N SER A 114 -2.33 24.69 -18.04
CA SER A 114 -2.96 23.60 -18.75
C SER A 114 -3.49 24.04 -20.12
N SER A 115 -3.35 23.20 -21.14
CA SER A 115 -4.36 22.97 -22.19
C SER A 115 -3.96 21.80 -23.08
N LEU A 116 -4.71 20.70 -23.01
CA LEU A 116 -4.82 19.72 -24.11
C LEU A 116 -5.69 20.34 -25.21
N PRO A 117 -5.34 20.24 -26.51
CA PRO A 117 -6.33 20.34 -27.55
C PRO A 117 -6.83 18.94 -27.93
N LEU A 118 -8.14 18.76 -27.78
CA LEU A 118 -8.91 17.75 -28.53
C LEU A 118 -8.56 17.86 -30.02
N LYS A 119 -8.19 16.74 -30.65
CA LYS A 119 -8.23 16.60 -32.11
C LYS A 119 -9.61 16.07 -32.48
N ASN A 120 -10.50 16.96 -32.91
CA ASN A 120 -11.74 16.62 -33.59
C ASN A 120 -11.64 16.97 -35.09
N GLU A 121 -12.28 16.13 -35.89
CA GLU A 121 -12.65 16.30 -37.32
C GLU A 121 -11.51 16.07 -38.34
N ALA A 122 -11.69 15.37 -39.47
CA ALA A 122 -12.88 14.90 -40.17
C ALA A 122 -12.55 13.61 -40.97
#